data_AF-A0A7J2YI66-F1
#
_entry.id   AF-A0A7J2YI66-F1
#
_cell.length_a   1.000
_cell.length_b   1.000
_cell.length_c   1.000
_cell.angle_alpha   90.00
_cell.angle_beta   90.00
_cell.angle_gamma   90.00
#
_symmetry.space_group_name_H-M   'P 1'
#
loop_
_entity.id
_entity.type
_entity.pdbx_description
1 polymer ?
#
loop_
_entity_poly.entity_id
_entity_poly.type
_entity_poly.pdbx_seq_one_letter_code
_entity_poly.pdbx_strand_id
1 'polypeptide(L)'
;MAWGLSITNDTNKKKILSVVSVTTMASFMTGLNARLAAVGFPVIVHELNCGIDEVIWIIQGFMIGSTIIQLIVGSLADIYGRVRLFNIGLLIFSLGGLGSGLAINAPLLTIFRVVQGIGAAFLMTLSITILTDNIPKNMLGTWFGINQIAWRAGAIIGLTFSGIIIDYLGWRWVYLINFPIGIVVYVWSLKSLKETYRPAGNRCLDWAGFILFTLFMMFLASSLTMMMNIKNWGYLVTIFSLLSAIS
;
A
#
# COMPACT_ATOMS: atom_id res chain seq x y z
N MET A 1 0.54 -27.98 34.42
CA MET A 1 -0.18 -27.23 33.37
C MET A 1 0.59 -27.38 32.07
N ALA A 2 0.18 -28.36 31.27
CA ALA A 2 0.81 -28.74 30.02
C ALA A 2 0.14 -28.00 28.86
N TRP A 3 0.92 -27.26 28.07
CA TRP A 3 0.55 -26.87 26.70
C TRP A 3 1.75 -27.05 25.79
N GLY A 4 2.17 -28.31 25.67
CA GLY A 4 2.79 -28.80 24.45
C GLY A 4 1.71 -28.94 23.39
N LEU A 5 1.71 -28.05 22.40
CA LEU A 5 1.11 -28.33 21.11
C LEU A 5 2.24 -28.40 20.08
N SER A 6 2.56 -29.65 19.80
CA SER A 6 3.39 -30.18 18.72
C SER A 6 3.35 -29.33 17.44
N ILE A 7 4.41 -28.56 17.21
CA ILE A 7 4.84 -28.26 15.85
C ILE A 7 5.58 -29.51 15.36
N THR A 8 4.83 -30.57 15.05
CA THR A 8 5.37 -31.82 14.46
C THR A 8 5.63 -31.61 12.97
N ASN A 9 6.70 -30.86 12.67
CA ASN A 9 7.59 -31.00 11.52
C ASN A 9 8.42 -29.71 11.36
N ASP A 10 9.74 -29.81 11.43
CA ASP A 10 10.68 -28.69 11.22
C ASP A 10 10.45 -27.97 9.87
N THR A 11 9.96 -28.69 8.86
CA THR A 11 9.59 -28.16 7.55
C THR A 11 8.40 -27.20 7.59
N ASN A 12 7.37 -27.47 8.41
CA ASN A 12 6.23 -26.56 8.57
C ASN A 12 6.61 -25.29 9.33
N LYS A 13 7.48 -25.41 10.34
CA LYS A 13 8.00 -24.26 11.09
C LYS A 13 8.82 -23.32 10.20
N LYS A 14 9.72 -23.88 9.38
CA LYS A 14 10.49 -23.13 8.38
C LYS A 14 9.59 -22.44 7.35
N LYS A 15 8.52 -23.11 6.90
CA LYS A 15 7.55 -22.54 5.95
C LYS A 15 6.80 -21.34 6.56
N ILE A 16 6.29 -21.47 7.78
CA ILE A 16 5.59 -20.38 8.49
C ILE A 16 6.51 -19.18 8.71
N LEU A 17 7.74 -19.41 9.20
CA LEU A 17 8.73 -18.35 9.40
C LEU A 17 9.10 -17.64 8.09
N SER A 18 9.24 -18.39 7.01
CA SER A 18 9.51 -17.85 5.67
C SER A 18 8.38 -16.94 5.19
N VAL A 19 7.12 -17.38 5.30
CA VAL A 19 5.94 -16.57 4.93
C VAL A 19 5.88 -15.29 5.76
N VAL A 20 5.99 -15.40 7.08
CA VAL A 20 5.95 -14.24 7.99
C VAL A 20 7.08 -13.26 7.69
N SER A 21 8.29 -13.75 7.40
CA SER A 21 9.42 -12.86 7.12
C SER A 21 9.16 -11.97 5.90
N VAL A 22 8.57 -12.54 4.83
CA VAL A 22 8.23 -11.80 3.61
C VAL A 22 7.13 -10.78 3.86
N THR A 23 6.05 -11.18 4.54
CA THR A 23 4.94 -10.25 4.82
C THR A 23 5.39 -9.14 5.76
N THR A 24 6.21 -9.46 6.77
CA THR A 24 6.72 -8.48 7.74
C THR A 24 7.64 -7.48 7.06
N MET A 25 8.50 -7.92 6.14
CA MET A 25 9.36 -7.04 5.36
C MET A 25 8.55 -6.13 4.43
N ALA A 26 7.50 -6.66 3.80
CA ALA A 26 6.58 -5.85 2.98
C ALA A 26 5.79 -4.84 3.84
N SER A 27 5.32 -5.24 5.03
CA SER A 27 4.69 -4.33 6.00
C SER A 27 5.65 -3.25 6.48
N PHE A 28 6.91 -3.59 6.75
CA PHE A 28 7.94 -2.63 7.10
C PHE A 28 8.17 -1.61 5.98
N MET A 29 8.37 -2.10 4.75
CA MET A 29 8.61 -1.25 3.56
C MET A 29 7.43 -0.30 3.30
N THR A 30 6.20 -0.80 3.38
CA THR A 30 5.00 0.03 3.20
C THR A 30 4.85 1.07 4.31
N GLY A 31 5.16 0.72 5.56
CA GLY A 31 5.18 1.65 6.69
C GLY A 31 6.23 2.74 6.54
N LEU A 32 7.44 2.36 6.10
CA LEU A 32 8.53 3.29 5.80
C LEU A 32 8.09 4.32 4.75
N ASN A 33 7.62 3.86 3.58
CA ASN A 33 7.19 4.75 2.49
C ASN A 33 6.01 5.66 2.89
N ALA A 34 5.09 5.18 3.74
CA ALA A 34 3.93 5.95 4.15
C ALA A 34 4.29 7.24 4.91
N ARG A 35 5.47 7.28 5.57
CA ARG A 35 5.92 8.45 6.33
C ARG A 35 7.14 9.15 5.76
N LEU A 36 7.94 8.46 4.95
CA LEU A 36 9.17 9.01 4.40
C LEU A 36 8.95 10.33 3.63
N ALA A 37 7.83 10.47 2.90
CA ALA A 37 7.53 11.66 2.12
C ALA A 37 7.11 12.90 2.94
N ALA A 38 6.68 12.71 4.20
CA ALA A 38 6.03 13.77 4.97
C ALA A 38 6.93 14.98 5.26
N VAL A 39 8.23 14.73 5.50
CA VAL A 39 9.22 15.78 5.80
C VAL A 39 9.70 16.48 4.52
N GLY A 40 9.56 15.83 3.35
CA GLY A 40 10.03 16.36 2.07
C GLY A 40 9.07 17.30 1.37
N PHE A 41 7.81 17.40 1.80
CA PHE A 41 6.81 18.21 1.10
C PHE A 41 7.18 19.69 0.92
N PRO A 42 7.72 20.41 1.93
CA PRO A 42 8.15 21.79 1.74
C PRO A 42 9.27 21.92 0.68
N VAL A 43 10.18 20.95 0.62
CA VAL A 43 11.25 20.90 -0.38
C VAL A 43 10.71 20.65 -1.77
N ILE A 44 9.71 19.77 -1.90
CA ILE A 44 9.02 19.47 -3.17
C ILE A 44 8.32 20.72 -3.70
N VAL A 45 7.63 21.50 -2.85
CA VAL A 45 7.02 22.80 -3.21
C VAL A 45 8.06 23.72 -3.84
N HIS A 46 9.21 23.85 -3.19
CA HIS A 46 10.27 24.76 -3.63
C HIS A 46 10.97 24.28 -4.90
N GLU A 47 11.33 23.00 -5.00
CA GLU A 47 12.07 22.46 -6.15
C GLU A 47 11.22 22.29 -7.42
N LEU A 48 9.95 21.92 -7.28
CA LEU A 48 9.02 21.80 -8.41
C LEU A 48 8.29 23.11 -8.73
N ASN A 49 8.53 24.16 -7.93
CA ASN A 49 7.84 25.44 -8.01
C ASN A 49 6.31 25.27 -8.10
N CYS A 50 5.78 24.37 -7.26
CA CYS A 50 4.39 23.92 -7.29
C CYS A 50 3.57 24.49 -6.12
N GLY A 51 2.25 24.55 -6.27
CA GLY A 51 1.37 25.06 -5.23
C GLY A 51 1.16 24.07 -4.07
N ILE A 52 0.70 24.58 -2.92
CA ILE A 52 0.32 23.73 -1.76
C ILE A 52 -0.81 22.76 -2.14
N ASP A 53 -1.73 23.19 -3.00
CA ASP A 53 -2.81 22.39 -3.57
C ASP A 53 -2.28 21.18 -4.35
N GLU A 54 -1.23 21.35 -5.15
CA GLU A 54 -0.61 20.23 -5.88
C GLU A 54 0.05 19.22 -4.93
N VAL A 55 0.65 19.68 -3.83
CA VAL A 55 1.18 18.78 -2.79
C VAL A 55 0.09 18.02 -2.07
N ILE A 56 -1.07 18.65 -1.81
CA ILE A 56 -2.23 17.94 -1.27
C ILE A 56 -2.64 16.81 -2.23
N TRP A 57 -2.68 17.07 -3.54
CA TRP A 57 -2.95 16.03 -4.54
C TRP A 57 -1.90 14.92 -4.58
N ILE A 58 -0.60 15.23 -4.39
CA ILE A 58 0.48 14.22 -4.28
C ILE A 58 0.25 13.28 -3.09
N ILE A 59 -0.21 13.82 -1.95
CA ILE A 59 -0.54 13.04 -0.75
C ILE A 59 -1.79 12.19 -1.01
N GLN A 60 -2.86 12.84 -1.48
CA GLN A 60 -4.15 12.22 -1.71
C GLN A 60 -4.10 11.15 -2.80
N GLY A 61 -3.33 11.35 -3.86
CA GLY A 61 -3.21 10.39 -4.96
C GLY A 61 -2.81 8.99 -4.48
N PHE A 62 -1.87 8.92 -3.54
CA PHE A 62 -1.50 7.65 -2.90
C PHE A 62 -2.66 7.04 -2.11
N MET A 63 -3.36 7.83 -1.30
CA MET A 63 -4.49 7.36 -0.48
C MET A 63 -5.66 6.89 -1.35
N ILE A 64 -5.98 7.63 -2.41
CA ILE A 64 -7.03 7.29 -3.37
C ILE A 64 -6.67 5.98 -4.07
N GLY A 65 -5.46 5.88 -4.62
CA GLY A 65 -4.98 4.68 -5.30
C GLY A 65 -5.01 3.45 -4.40
N SER A 66 -4.60 3.59 -3.14
CA SER A 66 -4.65 2.47 -2.19
C SER A 66 -6.08 2.10 -1.81
N THR A 67 -6.92 3.08 -1.48
CA THR A 67 -8.28 2.83 -0.96
C THR A 67 -9.17 2.14 -1.99
N ILE A 68 -9.13 2.60 -3.24
CA ILE A 68 -9.92 2.03 -4.34
C ILE A 68 -9.60 0.56 -4.55
N ILE A 69 -8.31 0.24 -4.62
CA ILE A 69 -7.85 -1.12 -4.93
C ILE A 69 -8.01 -2.05 -3.73
N GLN A 70 -7.80 -1.55 -2.51
CA GLN A 70 -7.84 -2.34 -1.29
C GLN A 70 -9.14 -3.14 -1.12
N LEU A 71 -10.29 -2.59 -1.53
CA LEU A 71 -11.58 -3.28 -1.45
C LEU A 71 -11.72 -4.50 -2.37
N ILE A 72 -11.06 -4.48 -3.51
CA ILE A 72 -11.24 -5.50 -4.56
C ILE A 72 -10.14 -6.54 -4.50
N VAL A 73 -8.98 -6.19 -3.95
CA VAL A 73 -7.81 -7.08 -3.89
C VAL A 73 -8.19 -8.43 -3.29
N GLY A 74 -9.07 -8.48 -2.28
CA GLY A 74 -9.56 -9.74 -1.71
C GLY A 74 -10.24 -10.64 -2.75
N SER A 75 -11.15 -10.09 -3.56
CA SER A 75 -11.82 -10.81 -4.64
C SER A 75 -10.88 -11.18 -5.78
N LEU A 76 -9.96 -10.28 -6.14
CA LEU A 76 -8.89 -10.55 -7.13
C LEU A 76 -7.99 -11.71 -6.66
N ALA A 77 -7.65 -11.75 -5.37
CA ALA A 77 -6.84 -12.80 -4.74
C ALA A 77 -7.45 -14.18 -4.88
N ASP A 78 -8.77 -14.26 -4.76
CA ASP A 78 -9.54 -15.50 -4.87
C ASP A 78 -9.64 -16.01 -6.33
N ILE A 79 -9.43 -15.14 -7.33
CA ILE A 79 -9.48 -15.50 -8.76
C ILE A 79 -8.09 -15.82 -9.32
N TYR A 80 -7.12 -14.90 -9.13
CA TYR A 80 -5.82 -14.96 -9.79
C TYR A 80 -4.70 -15.60 -8.95
N GLY A 81 -4.99 -15.93 -7.69
CA GLY A 81 -4.00 -16.43 -6.73
C GLY A 81 -3.37 -15.32 -5.91
N ARG A 82 -3.01 -15.68 -4.67
CA ARG A 82 -2.62 -14.72 -3.63
C ARG A 82 -1.15 -14.31 -3.77
N VAL A 83 -0.27 -15.28 -4.03
CA VAL A 83 1.17 -15.05 -4.15
C VAL A 83 1.48 -14.32 -5.46
N ARG A 84 0.82 -14.68 -6.56
CA ARG A 84 0.98 -14.00 -7.85
C ARG A 84 0.62 -12.52 -7.75
N LEU A 85 -0.53 -12.18 -7.18
CA LEU A 85 -0.95 -10.79 -7.04
C LEU A 85 -0.10 -10.02 -6.02
N PHE A 86 0.43 -10.67 -4.99
CA PHE A 86 1.34 -10.03 -4.04
C PHE A 86 2.64 -9.61 -4.74
N ASN A 87 3.19 -10.48 -5.58
CA ASN A 87 4.37 -10.20 -6.39
C ASN A 87 4.14 -9.10 -7.43
N ILE A 88 2.97 -9.08 -8.08
CA ILE A 88 2.56 -7.98 -8.97
C ILE A 88 2.47 -6.66 -8.19
N GLY A 89 1.85 -6.69 -7.01
CA GLY A 89 1.78 -5.54 -6.10
C GLY A 89 3.15 -5.00 -5.71
N LEU A 90 4.12 -5.87 -5.40
CA LEU A 90 5.51 -5.49 -5.13
C LEU A 90 6.14 -4.75 -6.30
N LEU A 91 5.96 -5.26 -7.53
CA LEU A 91 6.48 -4.61 -8.73
C LEU A 91 5.83 -3.24 -8.96
N ILE A 92 4.50 -3.15 -8.87
CA ILE A 92 3.75 -1.90 -9.04
C ILE A 92 4.19 -0.87 -8.00
N PHE A 93 4.32 -1.27 -6.74
CA PHE A 93 4.78 -0.40 -5.66
C PHE A 93 6.21 0.12 -5.90
N SER A 94 7.11 -0.78 -6.31
CA SER A 94 8.52 -0.45 -6.56
C SER A 94 8.66 0.48 -7.77
N LEU A 95 7.99 0.17 -8.88
CA LEU A 95 8.00 0.99 -10.10
C LEU A 95 7.30 2.33 -9.89
N GLY A 96 6.22 2.38 -9.11
CA GLY A 96 5.59 3.63 -8.70
C GLY A 96 6.55 4.52 -7.90
N GLY A 97 7.31 3.93 -6.97
CA GLY A 97 8.35 4.66 -6.23
C GLY A 97 9.49 5.16 -7.12
N LEU A 98 9.94 4.33 -8.07
CA LEU A 98 10.93 4.75 -9.07
C LEU A 98 10.42 5.94 -9.89
N GLY A 99 9.18 5.85 -10.40
CA GLY A 99 8.55 6.94 -11.16
C GLY A 99 8.38 8.22 -10.35
N SER A 100 7.97 8.11 -9.08
CA SER A 100 7.89 9.26 -8.18
C SER A 100 9.25 9.92 -7.94
N GLY A 101 10.33 9.13 -7.80
CA GLY A 101 11.68 9.67 -7.66
C GLY A 101 12.23 10.34 -8.92
N LEU A 102 11.76 9.93 -10.09
CA LEU A 102 12.14 10.50 -11.39
C LEU A 102 11.20 11.61 -11.88
N ALA A 103 10.18 11.97 -11.10
CA ALA A 103 9.21 12.97 -11.51
C ALA A 103 9.85 14.36 -11.67
N ILE A 104 9.46 15.04 -12.75
CA ILE A 104 9.98 16.36 -13.14
C ILE A 104 8.98 17.48 -12.78
N ASN A 105 7.70 17.14 -12.55
CA ASN A 105 6.65 18.08 -12.17
C ASN A 105 5.63 17.43 -11.21
N ALA A 106 4.83 18.25 -10.54
CA ALA A 106 3.87 17.79 -9.52
C ALA A 106 2.74 16.89 -10.08
N PRO A 107 2.18 17.13 -11.29
CA PRO A 107 1.18 16.22 -11.87
C PRO A 107 1.72 14.82 -12.13
N LEU A 108 2.94 14.71 -12.69
CA LEU A 108 3.58 13.42 -12.95
C LEU A 108 3.89 12.68 -11.64
N LEU A 109 4.38 13.42 -10.62
CA LEU A 109 4.59 12.88 -9.28
C LEU A 109 3.29 12.33 -8.70
N THR A 110 2.17 13.04 -8.86
CA THR A 110 0.84 12.63 -8.40
C THR A 110 0.39 11.32 -9.07
N ILE A 111 0.55 11.21 -10.39
CA ILE A 111 0.20 9.98 -11.14
C ILE A 111 1.00 8.78 -10.60
N PHE A 112 2.31 8.93 -10.43
CA PHE A 112 3.13 7.85 -9.88
C PHE A 112 2.80 7.53 -8.43
N ARG A 113 2.35 8.50 -7.64
CA ARG A 113 1.85 8.27 -6.28
C ARG A 113 0.56 7.46 -6.26
N VAL A 114 -0.35 7.70 -7.21
CA VAL A 114 -1.54 6.84 -7.40
C VAL A 114 -1.10 5.40 -7.71
N VAL A 115 -0.21 5.22 -8.68
CA VAL A 115 0.32 3.88 -9.04
C VAL A 115 0.99 3.20 -7.84
N GLN A 116 1.78 3.94 -7.07
CA GLN A 116 2.41 3.41 -5.87
C GLN A 116 1.37 3.02 -4.80
N GLY A 117 0.30 3.81 -4.64
CA GLY A 117 -0.82 3.51 -3.75
C GLY A 117 -1.54 2.21 -4.12
N ILE A 118 -1.76 1.99 -5.42
CA ILE A 118 -2.31 0.72 -5.94
C ILE A 118 -1.44 -0.46 -5.49
N GLY A 119 -0.12 -0.36 -5.69
CA GLY A 119 0.82 -1.38 -5.23
C GLY A 119 0.76 -1.61 -3.72
N ALA A 120 0.67 -0.54 -2.93
CA ALA A 120 0.57 -0.63 -1.47
C ALA A 120 -0.67 -1.39 -1.01
N ALA A 121 -1.82 -1.19 -1.68
CA ALA A 121 -3.05 -1.91 -1.37
C ALA A 121 -2.93 -3.42 -1.58
N PHE A 122 -2.30 -3.84 -2.68
CA PHE A 122 -1.99 -5.26 -2.90
C PHE A 122 -1.16 -5.82 -1.75
N LEU A 123 -0.09 -5.13 -1.35
CA LEU A 123 0.80 -5.60 -0.29
C LEU A 123 0.09 -5.72 1.04
N MET A 124 -0.68 -4.71 1.44
CA MET A 124 -1.35 -4.69 2.75
C MET A 124 -2.44 -5.76 2.83
N THR A 125 -3.32 -5.84 1.85
CA THR A 125 -4.41 -6.83 1.84
C THR A 125 -3.85 -8.25 1.71
N LEU A 126 -2.96 -8.49 0.74
CA LEU A 126 -2.47 -9.84 0.48
C LEU A 126 -1.51 -10.35 1.55
N SER A 127 -0.78 -9.48 2.26
CA SER A 127 0.01 -9.90 3.42
C SER A 127 -0.89 -10.54 4.48
N ILE A 128 -2.03 -9.90 4.77
CA ILE A 128 -3.01 -10.39 5.74
C ILE A 128 -3.62 -11.71 5.25
N THR A 129 -4.05 -11.73 3.99
CA THR A 129 -4.67 -12.89 3.32
C THR A 129 -3.73 -14.11 3.27
N ILE A 130 -2.45 -13.90 2.98
CA ILE A 130 -1.44 -14.96 2.95
C ILE A 130 -1.15 -15.49 4.37
N LEU A 131 -1.11 -14.61 5.38
CA LEU A 131 -0.98 -15.02 6.78
C LEU A 131 -2.17 -15.87 7.23
N THR A 132 -3.40 -15.46 6.91
CA THR A 132 -4.63 -16.19 7.31
C THR A 132 -4.72 -17.59 6.72
N ASP A 133 -4.14 -17.82 5.54
CA ASP A 133 -4.18 -19.14 4.90
C ASP A 133 -3.11 -20.10 5.41
N ASN A 134 -1.96 -19.57 5.81
CA ASN A 134 -0.79 -20.39 6.17
C ASN A 134 -0.64 -20.60 7.67
N ILE A 135 -1.38 -19.87 8.51
CA ILE A 135 -1.23 -19.87 9.96
C ILE A 135 -2.54 -20.28 10.63
N PRO A 136 -2.50 -21.19 11.62
CA PRO A 136 -3.70 -21.59 12.36
C PRO A 136 -4.28 -20.44 13.18
N LYS A 137 -5.61 -20.40 13.32
CA LYS A 137 -6.37 -19.27 13.90
C LYS A 137 -5.92 -18.86 15.30
N ASN A 138 -5.43 -19.79 16.11
CA ASN A 138 -4.96 -19.56 17.47
C ASN A 138 -3.68 -18.70 17.56
N MET A 139 -2.88 -18.62 16.50
CA MET A 139 -1.64 -17.84 16.47
C MET A 139 -1.74 -16.59 15.59
N LEU A 140 -2.84 -16.41 14.85
CA LEU A 140 -3.01 -15.28 13.92
C LEU A 140 -2.84 -13.93 14.59
N GLY A 141 -3.39 -13.74 15.80
CA GLY A 141 -3.28 -12.47 16.53
C GLY A 141 -1.84 -12.05 16.79
N THR A 142 -0.97 -12.99 17.16
CA THR A 142 0.46 -12.73 17.41
C THR A 142 1.19 -12.32 16.14
N TRP A 143 0.95 -13.04 15.03
CA TRP A 143 1.63 -12.76 13.76
C TRP A 143 1.12 -11.48 13.08
N PHE A 144 -0.18 -11.17 13.23
CA PHE A 144 -0.70 -9.85 12.87
C PHE A 144 -0.04 -8.75 13.71
N GLY A 145 0.07 -8.96 15.02
CA GLY A 145 0.76 -8.03 15.90
C GLY A 145 2.19 -7.74 15.43
N ILE A 146 2.95 -8.77 15.06
CA ILE A 146 4.32 -8.62 14.53
C ILE A 146 4.35 -7.80 13.24
N ASN A 147 3.46 -8.06 12.29
CA ASN A 147 3.39 -7.28 11.04
C ASN A 147 3.04 -5.81 11.32
N GLN A 148 2.12 -5.55 12.25
CA GLN A 148 1.74 -4.19 12.64
C GLN A 148 2.88 -3.47 13.37
N ILE A 149 3.63 -4.16 14.23
CA ILE A 149 4.83 -3.61 14.87
C ILE A 149 5.86 -3.24 13.80
N ALA A 150 6.10 -4.12 12.82
CA ALA A 150 7.04 -3.84 11.74
C ALA A 150 6.61 -2.64 10.89
N TRP A 151 5.33 -2.53 10.55
CA TRP A 151 4.79 -1.37 9.84
C TRP A 151 4.99 -0.07 10.64
N ARG A 152 4.71 -0.08 11.95
CA ARG A 152 4.91 1.09 12.83
C ARG A 152 6.38 1.43 13.01
N ALA A 153 7.25 0.44 13.13
CA ALA A 153 8.70 0.63 13.19
C ALA A 153 9.21 1.28 11.90
N GLY A 154 8.77 0.78 10.74
CA GLY A 154 9.05 1.38 9.44
C GLY A 154 8.59 2.84 9.37
N ALA A 155 7.37 3.14 9.83
CA ALA A 155 6.83 4.49 9.86
C ALA A 155 7.66 5.46 10.72
N ILE A 156 8.12 5.02 11.90
CA ILE A 156 8.97 5.84 12.79
C ILE A 156 10.34 6.08 12.14
N ILE A 157 10.99 5.01 11.69
CA ILE A 157 12.27 5.06 10.98
C ILE A 157 12.14 5.97 9.75
N GLY A 158 11.01 5.89 9.04
CA GLY A 158 10.75 6.72 7.88
C GLY A 158 10.78 8.21 8.20
N LEU A 159 10.17 8.65 9.30
CA LEU A 159 10.25 10.05 9.72
C LEU A 159 11.68 10.46 10.10
N THR A 160 12.38 9.62 10.86
CA THR A 160 13.74 9.93 11.35
C THR A 160 14.76 10.00 10.21
N PHE A 161 14.73 9.05 9.28
CA PHE A 161 15.67 9.01 8.17
C PHE A 161 15.32 9.96 7.03
N SER A 162 14.05 10.39 6.91
CA SER A 162 13.63 11.28 5.83
C SER A 162 14.43 12.58 5.80
N GLY A 163 14.61 13.26 6.95
CA GLY A 163 15.39 14.50 7.01
C GLY A 163 16.83 14.31 6.54
N ILE A 164 17.51 13.26 7.01
CA ILE A 164 18.88 12.93 6.60
C ILE A 164 18.95 12.65 5.09
N ILE A 165 18.01 11.88 4.55
CA ILE A 165 17.99 11.58 3.11
C ILE A 165 17.80 12.87 2.31
N ILE A 166 16.89 13.75 2.73
CA ILE A 166 16.62 15.02 2.06
C ILE A 166 17.86 15.91 2.09
N ASP A 167 18.52 16.04 3.24
CA ASP A 167 19.67 16.93 3.43
C ASP A 167 20.89 16.49 2.61
N TYR A 168 21.17 15.18 2.51
CA TYR A 168 22.37 14.66 1.84
C TYR A 168 22.17 14.20 0.41
N LEU A 169 20.99 13.66 0.08
CA LEU A 169 20.71 13.01 -1.20
C LEU A 169 19.61 13.76 -1.99
N GLY A 170 18.77 14.54 -1.32
CA GLY A 170 17.63 15.25 -1.91
C GLY A 170 16.32 14.48 -1.82
N TRP A 171 15.20 15.18 -2.03
CA TRP A 171 13.84 14.63 -1.85
C TRP A 171 13.54 13.45 -2.79
N ARG A 172 14.17 13.38 -3.97
CA ARG A 172 13.96 12.29 -4.92
C ARG A 172 14.31 10.93 -4.33
N TRP A 173 15.36 10.87 -3.51
CA TRP A 173 15.84 9.63 -2.90
C TRP A 173 14.91 9.04 -1.86
N VAL A 174 14.02 9.86 -1.29
CA VAL A 174 12.90 9.43 -0.45
C VAL A 174 12.03 8.42 -1.23
N TYR A 175 11.79 8.65 -2.52
CA TYR A 175 11.03 7.70 -3.32
C TYR A 175 11.89 6.56 -3.87
N LEU A 176 13.10 6.88 -4.36
CA LEU A 176 13.99 5.92 -5.02
C LEU A 176 14.47 4.79 -4.11
N ILE A 177 14.66 5.03 -2.80
CA ILE A 177 15.15 4.01 -1.86
C ILE A 177 14.23 2.79 -1.75
N ASN A 178 12.94 2.96 -2.04
CA ASN A 178 11.97 1.87 -2.00
C ASN A 178 12.13 0.90 -3.17
N PHE A 179 12.66 1.34 -4.30
CA PHE A 179 12.84 0.51 -5.48
C PHE A 179 13.81 -0.67 -5.25
N PRO A 180 15.07 -0.47 -4.78
CA PRO A 180 15.98 -1.58 -4.51
C PRO A 180 15.46 -2.50 -3.39
N ILE A 181 14.86 -1.92 -2.34
CA ILE A 181 14.26 -2.69 -1.25
C ILE A 181 13.14 -3.58 -1.79
N GLY A 182 12.25 -3.03 -2.61
CA GLY A 182 11.13 -3.74 -3.21
C GLY A 182 11.57 -4.87 -4.13
N ILE A 183 12.65 -4.69 -4.89
CA ILE A 183 13.26 -5.76 -5.70
C ILE A 183 13.79 -6.89 -4.82
N VAL A 184 14.49 -6.57 -3.73
CA VAL A 184 15.00 -7.58 -2.79
C VAL A 184 13.84 -8.38 -2.20
N VAL A 185 12.78 -7.72 -1.76
CA VAL A 185 11.58 -8.37 -1.23
C VAL A 185 10.87 -9.20 -2.30
N TYR A 186 10.82 -8.73 -3.55
CA TYR A 186 10.26 -9.48 -4.67
C TYR A 186 11.02 -10.78 -4.94
N VAL A 187 12.35 -10.71 -5.05
CA VAL A 187 13.19 -11.89 -5.25
C VAL A 187 13.07 -12.86 -4.07
N TRP A 188 13.00 -12.34 -2.84
CA TRP A 188 12.78 -13.17 -1.65
C TRP A 188 11.40 -13.84 -1.71
N SER A 189 10.35 -13.08 -2.02
CA SER A 189 8.98 -13.56 -2.13
C SER A 189 8.86 -14.72 -3.13
N LEU A 190 9.50 -14.63 -4.30
CA LEU A 190 9.53 -15.71 -5.29
C LEU A 190 10.15 -17.01 -4.76
N LYS A 191 11.15 -16.92 -3.89
CA LYS A 191 11.81 -18.10 -3.29
C LYS A 191 11.03 -18.67 -2.12
N SER A 192 10.37 -17.81 -1.34
CA SER A 192 9.77 -18.13 -0.06
C SER A 192 8.29 -18.47 -0.11
N LEU A 193 7.54 -17.85 -1.03
CA LEU A 193 6.09 -18.06 -1.18
C LEU A 193 5.82 -19.04 -2.31
N LYS A 194 5.13 -20.14 -1.99
CA LYS A 194 4.58 -21.06 -2.98
C LYS A 194 3.08 -20.84 -3.06
N GLU A 195 2.57 -20.65 -4.28
CA GLU A 195 1.13 -20.55 -4.53
C GLU A 195 0.49 -21.88 -4.09
N THR A 196 -0.22 -21.84 -2.96
CA THR A 196 -0.88 -23.01 -2.38
C THR A 196 -2.39 -22.94 -2.61
N TYR A 197 -2.89 -21.77 -3.02
CA TYR A 197 -4.32 -21.51 -3.25
C TYR A 197 -4.73 -22.00 -4.65
N ARG A 198 -5.75 -22.86 -4.70
CA ARG A 198 -6.43 -23.25 -5.95
C ARG A 198 -7.74 -22.46 -6.04
N PRO A 199 -7.97 -21.64 -7.08
CA PRO A 199 -9.20 -20.87 -7.20
C PRO A 199 -10.42 -21.80 -7.27
N ALA A 200 -11.38 -21.58 -6.37
CA ALA A 200 -12.62 -22.35 -6.31
C ALA A 200 -13.66 -21.73 -7.27
N GLY A 201 -13.68 -22.20 -8.52
CA GLY A 201 -14.77 -21.96 -9.48
C GLY A 201 -14.98 -20.50 -9.96
N ASN A 202 -15.98 -20.31 -10.83
CA ASN A 202 -16.36 -19.04 -11.48
C ASN A 202 -16.85 -17.99 -10.45
N ARG A 203 -15.93 -17.27 -9.80
CA ARG A 203 -16.25 -15.99 -9.15
C ARG A 203 -16.08 -14.87 -10.15
N CYS A 204 -17.18 -14.17 -10.46
CA CYS A 204 -17.15 -12.96 -11.27
C CYS A 204 -16.83 -11.75 -10.39
N LEU A 205 -16.03 -10.82 -10.93
CA LEU A 205 -15.72 -9.55 -10.27
C LEU A 205 -16.96 -8.64 -10.33
N ASP A 206 -17.33 -8.01 -9.20
CA ASP A 206 -18.38 -6.98 -9.19
C ASP A 206 -17.79 -5.64 -9.69
N TRP A 207 -17.84 -5.47 -11.01
CA TRP A 207 -17.35 -4.26 -11.69
C TRP A 207 -18.22 -3.03 -11.42
N ALA A 208 -19.52 -3.21 -11.16
CA ALA A 208 -20.44 -2.11 -10.91
C ALA A 208 -20.14 -1.46 -9.55
N GLY A 209 -20.01 -2.28 -8.50
CA GLY A 209 -19.59 -1.80 -7.17
C GLY A 209 -18.21 -1.16 -7.19
N PHE A 210 -17.29 -1.66 -8.03
CA PHE A 210 -15.95 -1.06 -8.20
C PHE A 210 -16.00 0.35 -8.80
N ILE A 211 -16.69 0.53 -9.92
CA ILE A 211 -16.78 1.82 -10.60
C ILE A 211 -17.45 2.83 -9.67
N LEU A 212 -18.52 2.40 -9.00
CA LEU A 212 -19.26 3.25 -8.09
C LEU A 212 -18.43 3.68 -6.87
N PHE A 213 -17.68 2.75 -6.26
CA PHE A 213 -16.79 3.07 -5.15
C PHE A 213 -15.63 3.98 -5.59
N THR A 214 -15.08 3.74 -6.78
CA THR A 214 -14.02 4.57 -7.35
C THR A 214 -14.50 6.00 -7.56
N LEU A 215 -15.67 6.17 -8.16
CA LEU A 215 -16.32 7.46 -8.32
C LEU A 215 -16.60 8.12 -6.97
N PHE A 216 -17.15 7.38 -6.02
CA PHE A 216 -17.41 7.88 -4.67
C PHE A 216 -16.15 8.45 -4.01
N MET A 217 -15.05 7.69 -4.01
CA MET A 217 -13.78 8.13 -3.42
C MET A 217 -13.17 9.33 -4.15
N MET A 218 -13.23 9.38 -5.48
CA MET A 218 -12.75 10.54 -6.26
C MET A 218 -13.58 11.80 -5.97
N PHE A 219 -14.90 11.68 -5.90
CA PHE A 219 -15.80 12.77 -5.56
C PHE A 219 -15.62 13.23 -4.11
N LEU A 220 -15.45 12.29 -3.17
CA LEU A 220 -15.24 12.62 -1.76
C LEU A 220 -13.90 13.34 -1.56
N ALA A 221 -12.81 12.86 -2.16
CA ALA A 221 -11.50 13.49 -2.06
C ALA A 221 -11.45 14.88 -2.70
N SER A 222 -12.07 15.04 -3.88
CA SER A 222 -12.18 16.35 -4.54
C SER A 222 -13.04 17.32 -3.74
N SER A 223 -14.14 16.84 -3.13
CA SER A 223 -14.98 17.66 -2.26
C SER A 223 -14.23 18.20 -1.05
N LEU A 224 -13.52 17.33 -0.31
CA LEU A 224 -12.73 17.73 0.86
C LEU A 224 -11.66 18.77 0.51
N THR A 225 -11.05 18.63 -0.66
CA THR A 225 -10.03 19.58 -1.15
C THR A 225 -10.65 20.93 -1.50
N MET A 226 -11.80 20.93 -2.18
CA MET A 226 -12.53 22.16 -2.50
C MET A 226 -13.14 22.84 -1.27
N MET A 227 -13.43 22.09 -0.21
CA MET A 227 -13.95 22.60 1.06
C MET A 227 -12.91 23.46 1.80
N MET A 228 -11.60 23.20 1.64
CA MET A 228 -10.53 24.04 2.19
C MET A 228 -10.35 25.38 1.46
N ASN A 229 -10.91 25.55 0.25
CA ASN A 229 -10.72 26.74 -0.62
C ASN A 229 -11.97 27.65 -0.70
N ILE A 230 -12.99 27.38 0.12
CA ILE A 230 -14.32 28.03 0.29
C ILE A 230 -14.82 28.92 -0.89
N LYS A 231 -15.77 28.38 -1.68
CA LYS A 231 -16.99 29.08 -2.15
C LYS A 231 -18.02 28.08 -2.71
N ASN A 232 -19.11 27.81 -1.97
CA ASN A 232 -20.37 27.08 -2.32
C ASN A 232 -20.37 25.73 -3.08
N TRP A 233 -19.35 25.39 -3.87
CA TRP A 233 -19.32 24.22 -4.75
C TRP A 233 -18.91 22.94 -4.04
N GLY A 234 -18.15 23.02 -2.94
CA GLY A 234 -17.77 21.85 -2.13
C GLY A 234 -18.98 21.07 -1.62
N TYR A 235 -20.04 21.76 -1.18
CA TYR A 235 -21.28 21.10 -0.72
C TYR A 235 -21.97 20.27 -1.81
N LEU A 236 -21.99 20.76 -3.05
CA LEU A 236 -22.59 20.02 -4.17
C LEU A 236 -21.81 18.75 -4.49
N VAL A 237 -20.47 18.82 -4.47
CA VAL A 237 -19.60 17.64 -4.67
C VAL A 237 -19.74 16.65 -3.51
N THR A 238 -19.90 17.11 -2.26
CA THR A 238 -20.21 16.23 -1.11
C THR A 238 -21.55 15.54 -1.28
N ILE A 239 -22.60 16.25 -1.67
CA ILE A 239 -23.94 15.67 -1.86
C ILE A 239 -23.92 14.62 -2.99
N PHE A 240 -23.24 14.90 -4.11
CA PHE A 240 -23.06 13.92 -5.19
C PHE A 240 -22.26 12.70 -4.74
N SER A 241 -21.22 12.87 -3.93
CA SER A 241 -20.47 11.76 -3.35
C SER A 241 -21.39 10.88 -2.48
N LEU A 242 -22.15 11.49 -1.56
CA LEU A 242 -23.07 10.74 -0.69
C LEU A 242 -24.16 10.00 -1.47
N LEU A 243 -24.66 10.59 -2.55
CA LEU A 243 -25.64 9.93 -3.43
C LEU A 243 -25.05 8.73 -4.17
N SER A 244 -23.81 8.82 -4.65
CA SER A 244 -23.11 7.69 -5.28
C SER A 244 -22.80 6.53 -4.31
N ALA A 245 -22.86 6.76 -3.00
CA ALA A 245 -22.65 5.73 -1.98
C ALA A 245 -23.92 4.92 -1.65
N ILE A 246 -25.10 5.37 -2.09
CA ILE A 246 -26.41 4.78 -1.74
C ILE A 246 -27.01 3.96 -2.91
N SER A 247 -26.59 4.23 -4.15
CA SER A 247 -26.96 3.46 -5.36
C SER A 247 -26.23 2.14 -5.47
#